data_AF-A0A486UJD0-F1
#
_entry.id   AF-A0A486UJD0-F1
#
_cell.length_a   1.000
_cell.length_b   1.000
_cell.length_c   1.000
_cell.angle_alpha   90.00
_cell.angle_beta   90.00
_cell.angle_gamma   90.00
#
_symmetry.space_group_name_H-M   'P 1'
#
loop_
_entity.id
_entity.type
_entity.pdbx_description
1 polymer ?
#
loop_
_entity_poly.entity_id
_entity_poly.type
_entity_poly.pdbx_seq_one_letter_code
_entity_poly.pdbx_strand_id
1 'polypeptide(L)'
;MRKKALLTRGDYIKKAQTAFNAFIRERDEGKPCPSCGTYHPPMIFGGQWDCGHFMGVGARPELRFEEKNAYRQCKACNGGSGRFAAKNATVHARYRETLIEWYGLPLVEWLEGPHEAKHYSKEDLENIAAKYRRKTRELKKLRAA
;
A
#
# COMPACT_ATOMS: atom_id res chain seq x y z
N MET A 1 -12.07 26.15 19.34
CA MET A 1 -12.85 25.01 18.79
C MET A 1 -11.92 23.84 18.44
N ARG A 2 -12.02 22.69 19.13
CA ARG A 2 -11.08 21.55 18.95
C ARG A 2 -11.28 20.89 17.58
N LYS A 3 -10.25 20.92 16.71
CA LYS A 3 -10.18 20.35 15.34
C LYS A 3 -10.68 18.90 15.17
N LYS A 4 -10.88 18.13 16.24
CA LYS A 4 -11.38 16.74 16.17
C LYS A 4 -12.89 16.62 15.96
N ALA A 5 -13.68 17.59 16.43
CA ALA A 5 -15.15 17.52 16.39
C ALA A 5 -15.74 17.63 14.96
N LEU A 6 -14.95 18.13 14.01
CA LEU A 6 -15.36 18.34 12.61
C LEU A 6 -14.90 17.23 11.64
N LEU A 7 -14.19 16.21 12.13
CA LEU A 7 -13.63 15.18 11.24
C LEU A 7 -14.67 14.12 10.87
N THR A 8 -14.85 13.94 9.57
CA THR A 8 -15.69 12.87 9.01
C THR A 8 -14.98 11.52 9.13
N ARG A 9 -15.72 10.40 8.99
CA ARG A 9 -15.10 9.07 8.90
C ARG A 9 -14.10 8.98 7.74
N GLY A 10 -14.38 9.65 6.62
CA GLY A 10 -13.47 9.73 5.48
C GLY A 10 -12.13 10.37 5.83
N ASP A 11 -12.11 11.37 6.71
CA ASP A 11 -10.86 12.01 7.16
C ASP A 11 -10.01 11.07 8.02
N TYR A 12 -10.65 10.25 8.86
CA TYR A 12 -9.96 9.21 9.62
C TYR A 12 -9.38 8.12 8.69
N ILE A 13 -10.13 7.69 7.66
CA ILE A 13 -9.61 6.76 6.65
C ILE A 13 -8.40 7.34 5.94
N LYS A 14 -8.47 8.60 5.50
CA LYS A 14 -7.34 9.29 4.84
C LYS A 14 -6.11 9.32 5.76
N LYS A 15 -6.27 9.64 7.04
CA LYS A 15 -5.16 9.65 8.01
C LYS A 15 -4.54 8.27 8.21
N ALA A 16 -5.36 7.23 8.32
CA ALA A 16 -4.92 5.84 8.42
C ALA A 16 -4.17 5.40 7.15
N GLN A 17 -4.73 5.70 5.98
CA GLN A 17 -4.13 5.39 4.68
C GLN A 17 -2.79 6.08 4.49
N THR A 18 -2.68 7.37 4.82
CA THR A 18 -1.40 8.11 4.72
C THR A 18 -0.33 7.48 5.62
N ALA A 19 -0.68 7.09 6.84
CA ALA A 19 0.25 6.44 7.76
C ALA A 19 0.67 5.04 7.27
N PHE A 20 -0.30 4.24 6.81
CA PHE A 20 -0.05 2.92 6.22
C PHE A 20 0.87 3.01 5.00
N ASN A 21 0.54 3.89 4.04
CA ASN A 21 1.31 4.07 2.82
C ASN A 21 2.74 4.55 3.09
N ALA A 22 2.93 5.40 4.11
CA ALA A 22 4.27 5.80 4.53
C ALA A 22 5.07 4.62 5.09
N PHE A 23 4.44 3.78 5.93
CA PHE A 23 5.07 2.58 6.45
C PHE A 23 5.45 1.59 5.35
N ILE A 24 4.56 1.29 4.40
CA ILE A 24 4.85 0.33 3.31
C ILE A 24 6.06 0.79 2.48
N ARG A 25 6.11 2.09 2.11
CA ARG A 25 7.25 2.65 1.38
C ARG A 25 8.55 2.54 2.16
N GLU A 26 8.50 2.78 3.47
CA GLU A 26 9.67 2.66 4.34
C GLU A 26 10.11 1.21 4.56
N ARG A 27 9.16 0.29 4.76
CA ARG A 27 9.40 -1.14 4.99
C ARG A 27 10.10 -1.79 3.81
N ASP A 28 9.69 -1.42 2.60
CA ASP A 28 10.23 -1.98 1.36
C ASP A 28 11.32 -1.11 0.74
N GLU A 29 11.92 -0.21 1.54
CA GLU A 29 13.05 0.57 1.08
C GLU A 29 14.18 -0.35 0.58
N GLY A 30 14.76 -0.04 -0.57
CA GLY A 30 15.78 -0.86 -1.22
C GLY A 30 15.27 -2.02 -2.08
N LYS A 31 13.97 -2.34 -2.06
CA LYS A 31 13.38 -3.36 -2.95
C LYS A 31 13.00 -2.78 -4.32
N PRO A 32 13.05 -3.59 -5.39
CA PRO A 32 12.60 -3.14 -6.70
C PRO A 32 11.07 -3.01 -6.75
N CYS A 33 10.58 -2.27 -7.75
CA CYS A 33 9.14 -2.22 -8.03
C CYS A 33 8.63 -3.63 -8.36
N PRO A 34 7.58 -4.13 -7.70
CA PRO A 34 7.09 -5.49 -7.93
C PRO A 34 6.45 -5.69 -9.31
N SER A 35 6.18 -4.63 -10.07
CA SER A 35 5.57 -4.75 -11.41
C SER A 35 6.56 -4.65 -12.56
N CYS A 36 7.69 -3.97 -12.36
CA CYS A 36 8.65 -3.72 -13.45
C CYS A 36 10.11 -3.97 -13.07
N GLY A 37 10.39 -4.40 -11.83
CA GLY A 37 11.73 -4.75 -11.38
C GLY A 37 12.69 -3.57 -11.20
N THR A 38 12.29 -2.33 -11.51
CA THR A 38 13.22 -1.18 -11.39
C THR A 38 13.50 -0.84 -9.94
N TYR A 39 14.77 -0.58 -9.64
CA TYR A 39 15.25 -0.01 -8.37
C TYR A 39 15.29 1.53 -8.38
N HIS A 40 15.30 2.13 -9.57
CA HIS A 40 15.51 3.57 -9.76
C HIS A 40 14.49 4.13 -10.75
N PRO A 41 13.20 4.20 -10.38
CA PRO A 41 12.18 4.76 -11.25
C PRO A 41 12.39 6.27 -11.43
N PRO A 42 11.98 6.84 -12.57
CA PRO A 42 12.10 8.27 -12.81
C PRO A 42 11.23 9.08 -11.84
N MET A 43 11.69 10.28 -11.49
CA MET A 43 10.87 11.26 -10.78
C MET A 43 9.77 11.78 -11.71
N ILE A 44 8.51 11.54 -11.35
CA ILE A 44 7.35 12.05 -12.08
C ILE A 44 6.43 12.84 -11.14
N PHE A 45 5.34 13.42 -11.66
CA PHE A 45 4.44 14.25 -10.87
C PHE A 45 3.96 13.54 -9.59
N GLY A 46 4.31 14.13 -8.45
CA GLY A 46 4.03 13.63 -7.11
C GLY A 46 4.89 12.44 -6.64
N GLY A 47 6.07 12.24 -7.22
CA GLY A 47 7.12 11.38 -6.66
C GLY A 47 7.50 10.15 -7.49
N GLN A 48 8.51 9.42 -7.01
CA GLN A 48 9.02 8.18 -7.61
C GLN A 48 8.24 6.93 -7.16
N TRP A 49 7.84 6.90 -5.88
CA TRP A 49 7.34 5.69 -5.22
C TRP A 49 6.01 5.93 -4.50
N ASP A 50 5.09 4.98 -4.70
CA ASP A 50 3.80 4.90 -4.03
C ASP A 50 3.68 3.59 -3.22
N CYS A 51 2.59 3.48 -2.46
CA CYS A 51 2.14 2.23 -1.86
C CYS A 51 1.13 1.60 -2.83
N GLY A 52 1.59 0.62 -3.62
CA GLY A 52 0.74 -0.10 -4.57
C GLY A 52 0.08 -1.29 -3.91
N HIS A 53 -1.25 -1.32 -3.91
CA HIS A 53 -2.00 -2.49 -3.45
C HIS A 53 -2.09 -3.53 -4.57
N PHE A 54 -1.79 -4.80 -4.27
CA PHE A 54 -1.97 -5.90 -5.21
C PHE A 54 -3.47 -6.05 -5.55
N MET A 55 -4.28 -6.28 -4.52
CA MET A 55 -5.73 -6.18 -4.61
C MET A 55 -6.19 -4.76 -4.24
N GLY A 56 -6.67 -4.01 -5.25
CA GLY A 56 -7.02 -2.60 -5.12
C GLY A 56 -8.07 -2.32 -4.04
N VAL A 57 -7.89 -1.24 -3.29
CA VAL A 57 -8.74 -0.87 -2.13
C VAL A 57 -10.20 -0.55 -2.45
N GLY A 58 -10.53 -0.37 -3.73
CA GLY A 58 -11.92 -0.20 -4.21
C GLY A 58 -12.61 -1.54 -4.44
N ALA A 59 -11.88 -2.57 -4.88
CA ALA A 59 -12.40 -3.91 -5.15
C ALA A 59 -12.36 -4.81 -3.91
N ARG A 60 -11.33 -4.66 -3.06
CA ARG A 60 -11.10 -5.43 -1.83
C ARG A 60 -10.84 -4.50 -0.63
N PRO A 61 -11.84 -3.70 -0.18
CA PRO A 61 -11.67 -2.76 0.94
C PRO A 61 -11.24 -3.42 2.26
N GLU A 62 -11.57 -4.69 2.46
CA GLU A 62 -11.16 -5.51 3.59
C GLU A 62 -9.65 -5.79 3.66
N LEU A 63 -8.95 -5.67 2.53
CA LEU A 63 -7.50 -5.78 2.43
C LEU A 63 -6.78 -4.42 2.47
N ARG A 64 -7.50 -3.31 2.68
CA ARG A 64 -6.95 -1.94 2.60
C ARG A 64 -5.71 -1.69 3.47
N PHE A 65 -5.71 -2.23 4.68
CA PHE A 65 -4.65 -2.07 5.67
C PHE A 65 -3.92 -3.40 5.95
N GLU A 66 -4.07 -4.38 5.07
CA GLU A 66 -3.33 -5.64 5.12
C GLU A 66 -1.93 -5.43 4.56
N GLU A 67 -0.90 -5.62 5.38
CA GLU A 67 0.50 -5.37 5.01
C GLU A 67 0.96 -6.34 3.90
N LYS A 68 0.37 -7.54 3.83
CA LYS A 68 0.62 -8.53 2.77
C LYS A 68 0.02 -8.16 1.42
N ASN A 69 -0.91 -7.21 1.39
CA ASN A 69 -1.58 -6.77 0.16
C ASN A 69 -0.94 -5.50 -0.46
N ALA A 70 0.12 -4.94 0.15
CA ALA A 70 0.66 -3.65 -0.26
C ALA A 70 2.18 -3.64 -0.24
N TYR A 71 2.77 -3.08 -1.29
CA TYR A 71 4.22 -3.00 -1.47
C TYR A 71 4.64 -1.67 -2.10
N ARG A 72 5.92 -1.29 -1.93
CA ARG A 72 6.48 -0.09 -2.57
C ARG A 72 6.53 -0.28 -4.09
N GLN A 73 5.65 0.43 -4.80
CA GLN A 73 5.50 0.33 -6.26
C GLN A 73 5.86 1.66 -6.91
N CYS A 74 6.55 1.62 -8.04
CA CYS A 74 6.91 2.86 -8.73
C CYS A 74 5.65 3.56 -9.23
N LYS A 75 5.69 4.90 -9.22
CA LYS A 75 4.52 5.71 -9.53
C LYS A 75 3.99 5.51 -10.94
N ALA A 76 4.88 5.22 -11.90
CA ALA A 76 4.51 4.91 -13.28
C ALA A 76 3.69 3.60 -13.38
N CYS A 77 4.04 2.56 -12.63
CA CYS A 77 3.27 1.31 -12.61
C CYS A 77 1.97 1.47 -11.82
N ASN A 78 2.03 2.10 -10.64
CA ASN A 78 0.86 2.33 -9.79
C ASN A 78 -0.20 3.23 -10.47
N GLY A 79 0.23 4.28 -11.18
CA GLY A 79 -0.66 5.14 -11.95
C GLY A 79 -1.01 4.60 -13.34
N GLY A 80 -0.10 3.80 -13.94
CA GLY A 80 -0.27 3.10 -15.22
C GLY A 80 -1.45 2.16 -15.17
N SER A 81 -1.49 1.35 -14.10
CA SER A 81 -2.64 1.01 -13.22
C SER A 81 -4.08 1.26 -13.68
N GLY A 82 -4.36 2.51 -14.02
CA GLY A 82 -5.70 2.99 -14.37
C GLY A 82 -5.76 3.86 -15.62
N ARG A 83 -4.62 4.09 -16.31
CA ARG A 83 -4.54 5.01 -17.46
C ARG A 83 -4.44 4.30 -18.82
N PHE A 84 -3.99 3.05 -18.87
CA PHE A 84 -3.89 2.28 -20.13
C PHE A 84 -4.26 0.81 -19.89
N ALA A 85 -5.46 0.39 -20.30
CA ALA A 85 -5.99 -0.96 -20.02
C ALA A 85 -5.05 -2.11 -20.41
N ALA A 86 -4.37 -2.02 -21.56
CA ALA A 86 -3.38 -3.02 -21.99
C ALA A 86 -2.11 -3.04 -21.10
N LYS A 87 -1.68 -1.89 -20.57
CA LYS A 87 -0.57 -1.84 -19.60
C LYS A 87 -0.99 -2.37 -18.23
N ASN A 88 -2.28 -2.26 -17.87
CA ASN A 88 -2.81 -2.72 -16.58
C ASN A 88 -2.77 -4.22 -16.43
N ALA A 89 -3.22 -4.97 -17.45
CA ALA A 89 -3.16 -6.42 -17.45
C ALA A 89 -1.72 -6.91 -17.24
N THR A 90 -0.77 -6.32 -17.98
CA THR A 90 0.65 -6.65 -17.87
C THR A 90 1.25 -6.24 -16.51
N VAL A 91 0.88 -5.08 -15.96
CA VAL A 91 1.38 -4.60 -14.65
C VAL A 91 0.90 -5.51 -13.52
N HIS A 92 -0.37 -5.91 -13.51
CA HIS A 92 -0.92 -6.79 -12.48
C HIS A 92 -0.37 -8.22 -12.60
N ALA A 93 -0.28 -8.78 -13.81
CA ALA A 93 0.30 -10.10 -14.04
C ALA A 93 1.75 -10.19 -13.51
N ARG A 94 2.58 -9.20 -13.84
CA ARG A 94 3.96 -9.13 -13.33
C ARG A 94 4.04 -8.94 -11.82
N TYR A 95 3.12 -8.16 -11.25
CA TYR A 95 3.01 -8.01 -9.79
C TYR A 95 2.70 -9.37 -9.14
N ARG A 96 1.72 -10.09 -9.69
CA ARG A 96 1.36 -11.44 -9.22
C ARG A 96 2.55 -12.39 -9.28
N GLU A 97 3.23 -12.48 -10.42
CA GLU A 97 4.43 -13.31 -10.61
C GLU A 97 5.50 -12.99 -9.57
N THR A 98 5.76 -11.71 -9.33
CA THR A 98 6.75 -11.26 -8.36
C THR A 98 6.35 -11.62 -6.92
N LEU A 99 5.06 -11.56 -6.56
CA LEU A 99 4.60 -12.00 -5.23
C LEU A 99 4.72 -13.51 -5.06
N ILE A 100 4.47 -14.30 -6.11
CA ILE A 100 4.70 -15.74 -6.11
C ILE A 100 6.18 -16.03 -5.88
N GLU A 101 7.07 -15.30 -6.55
CA GLU A 101 8.52 -15.43 -6.38
C GLU A 101 8.96 -15.08 -4.95
N TRP A 102 8.48 -13.96 -4.41
CA TRP A 102 8.93 -13.45 -3.09
C TRP A 102 8.34 -14.20 -1.90
N TYR A 103 7.11 -14.71 -2.02
CA TYR A 103 6.34 -15.20 -0.88
C TYR A 103 5.62 -16.53 -1.14
N GLY A 104 5.69 -17.06 -2.36
CA GLY A 104 5.02 -18.28 -2.76
C GLY A 104 3.59 -18.08 -3.25
N LEU A 105 3.13 -19.05 -4.05
CA LEU A 105 1.77 -19.13 -4.57
C LEU A 105 0.67 -19.08 -3.48
N PRO A 106 0.82 -19.74 -2.31
CA PRO A 106 -0.24 -19.73 -1.30
C PRO A 106 -0.62 -18.34 -0.80
N LEU A 107 0.35 -17.40 -0.74
CA LEU A 107 0.03 -16.01 -0.36
C LEU A 107 -0.88 -15.35 -1.40
N VAL A 108 -0.55 -15.54 -2.67
CA VAL A 108 -1.26 -14.91 -3.78
C VAL A 108 -2.67 -15.48 -3.90
N GLU A 109 -2.83 -16.80 -3.80
CA GLU A 109 -4.14 -17.44 -3.79
C GLU A 109 -4.99 -16.99 -2.60
N TRP A 110 -4.38 -16.83 -1.42
CA TRP A 110 -5.07 -16.26 -0.27
C TRP A 110 -5.55 -14.83 -0.57
N LEU A 111 -4.70 -13.95 -1.10
CA LEU A 111 -5.05 -12.55 -1.44
C LEU A 111 -6.14 -12.45 -2.51
N GLU A 112 -6.12 -13.33 -3.51
CA GLU A 112 -7.11 -13.37 -4.60
C GLU A 112 -8.47 -13.93 -4.13
N GLY A 113 -8.43 -14.76 -3.08
CA GLY A 113 -9.56 -15.42 -2.46
C GLY A 113 -10.54 -14.50 -1.70
N PRO A 114 -11.61 -15.09 -1.15
CA PRO A 114 -12.61 -14.36 -0.38
C PRO A 114 -12.07 -13.95 0.99
N HIS A 115 -12.51 -12.78 1.45
CA HIS A 115 -12.15 -12.22 2.75
C HIS A 115 -13.37 -11.61 3.43
N GLU A 116 -13.39 -11.66 4.76
CA GLU A 116 -14.45 -11.04 5.55
C GLU A 116 -14.40 -9.51 5.46
N ALA A 117 -15.58 -8.89 5.35
CA ALA A 117 -15.69 -7.44 5.32
C ALA A 117 -15.17 -6.82 6.62
N LYS A 118 -14.31 -5.80 6.51
CA LYS A 118 -13.79 -5.05 7.67
C LYS A 118 -14.49 -3.71 7.84
N HIS A 119 -15.18 -3.56 8.97
CA HIS A 119 -15.91 -2.34 9.32
C HIS A 119 -15.15 -1.52 10.36
N TYR A 120 -14.22 -0.69 9.90
CA TYR A 120 -13.45 0.17 10.81
C TYR A 120 -14.29 1.31 11.38
N SER A 121 -14.35 1.38 12.70
CA SER A 121 -14.81 2.52 13.48
C SER A 121 -13.83 3.70 13.37
N LYS A 122 -14.20 4.87 13.89
CA LYS A 122 -13.28 6.03 13.94
C LYS A 122 -12.07 5.74 14.83
N GLU A 123 -12.28 5.03 15.93
CA GLU A 123 -11.23 4.65 16.87
C GLU A 123 -10.24 3.66 16.24
N ASP A 124 -10.74 2.66 15.51
CA ASP A 124 -9.89 1.72 14.76
C ASP A 124 -8.96 2.45 13.80
N LEU A 125 -9.49 3.44 13.08
CA LEU A 125 -8.72 4.23 12.12
C LEU A 125 -7.69 5.14 12.79
N GLU A 126 -8.00 5.71 13.95
CA GLU A 126 -7.02 6.44 14.76
C GLU A 126 -5.90 5.50 15.23
N ASN A 127 -6.25 4.30 15.72
CA ASN A 127 -5.31 3.29 16.18
C ASN A 127 -4.42 2.77 15.04
N ILE A 128 -4.99 2.53 13.86
CA ILE A 128 -4.24 2.18 12.64
C ILE A 128 -3.26 3.30 12.28
N ALA A 129 -3.70 4.55 12.28
CA ALA A 129 -2.82 5.68 11.97
C ALA A 129 -1.67 5.80 12.99
N ALA A 130 -1.95 5.63 14.27
CA ALA A 130 -0.95 5.66 15.34
C ALA A 130 0.05 4.50 15.22
N LYS A 131 -0.44 3.27 14.99
CA LYS A 131 0.37 2.06 14.77
C LYS A 131 1.39 2.28 13.65
N TYR A 132 0.95 2.69 12.47
CA TYR A 132 1.85 2.80 11.31
C TYR A 132 2.80 4.00 11.40
N ARG A 133 2.40 5.11 12.04
CA ARG A 133 3.34 6.20 12.37
C ARG A 133 4.45 5.73 13.32
N ARG A 134 4.11 4.90 14.31
CA ARG A 134 5.10 4.32 15.22
C ARG A 134 6.06 3.39 14.48
N LYS A 135 5.54 2.41 13.73
CA LYS A 135 6.35 1.50 12.91
C LYS A 135 7.29 2.23 11.95
N THR A 136 6.80 3.28 11.27
CA THR A 136 7.63 4.09 10.36
C THR A 136 8.77 4.78 11.10
N ARG A 137 8.53 5.33 12.30
CA ARG A 137 9.58 5.95 13.11
C ARG A 137 10.61 4.94 13.58
N GLU A 138 10.18 3.75 13.98
CA GLU A 138 11.06 2.65 14.39
C GLU A 138 11.98 2.21 13.25
N LEU A 139 11.44 1.98 12.05
CA LEU A 139 12.23 1.65 10.85
C LEU A 139 13.27 2.73 10.52
N LYS A 140 12.87 4.01 10.56
CA LYS A 140 13.79 5.13 10.30
C LYS A 140 14.92 5.22 11.32
N LYS A 141 14.64 4.93 12.60
CA LYS A 141 15.67 4.90 13.64
C LYS A 141 16.65 3.75 13.42
N LEU A 142 16.15 2.55 13.11
CA LEU A 142 17.00 1.39 12.83
C LEU A 142 17.91 1.58 11.63
N ARG A 143 17.50 2.37 10.62
CA ARG A 143 18.35 2.68 9.46
C ARG A 143 19.40 3.77 9.75
N ALA A 144 19.14 4.65 10.71
CA ALA A 144 20.02 5.75 11.06
C ALA A 144 21.04 5.40 12.17
N ALA A 145 20.85 4.24 12.82
CA ALA A 145 21.78 3.63 13.76
C ALA A 145 22.76 2.73 13.00
#